data_AF-A0A2N3AKN0-F1
#
_entry.id   AF-A0A2N3AKN0-F1
#
_cell.length_a   1.000
_cell.length_b   1.000
_cell.length_c   1.000
_cell.angle_alpha   90.00
_cell.angle_beta   90.00
_cell.angle_gamma   90.00
#
_symmetry.space_group_name_H-M   'P 1'
#
loop_
_entity.id
_entity.type
_entity.pdbx_description
1 polymer ?
#
loop_
_entity_poly.entity_id
_entity_poly.type
_entity_poly.pdbx_seq_one_letter_code
_entity_poly.pdbx_strand_id
1 'polypeptide(L)'
;MSKESPEYLRTSLAAAMTLGFKNGRFYRDAKLSCINLLLTYNSGCAGNCGYCGLSMRRPGTYKDKSFIRVEWPVYKLTDIMERISENVDRVKRICLSMITNKRARKDTLEITK
;
A
#
# COMPACT_ATOMS: atom_id res chain seq x y z
N MET A 1 15.61 1.15 -10.99
CA MET A 1 15.42 0.29 -9.80
C MET A 1 13.95 -0.06 -9.68
N SER A 2 13.61 -1.33 -9.43
CA SER A 2 12.23 -1.72 -9.20
C SER A 2 11.73 -1.18 -7.86
N LYS A 3 10.52 -0.61 -7.82
CA LYS A 3 9.88 -0.15 -6.59
C LYS A 3 9.07 -1.29 -5.99
N GLU A 4 9.75 -2.19 -5.28
CA GLU A 4 9.15 -3.39 -4.68
C GLU A 4 9.34 -3.41 -3.17
N SER A 5 8.56 -4.25 -2.48
CA SER A 5 8.73 -4.51 -1.06
C SER A 5 9.98 -5.37 -0.80
N PRO A 6 10.63 -5.21 0.38
CA PRO A 6 10.21 -4.39 1.52
C PRO A 6 10.51 -2.89 1.42
N GLU A 7 11.41 -2.45 0.53
CA GLU A 7 11.90 -1.07 0.50
C GLU A 7 10.83 -0.06 0.07
N TYR A 8 9.85 -0.51 -0.70
CA TYR A 8 8.73 0.31 -1.18
C TYR A 8 7.39 -0.34 -0.86
N LEU A 9 6.42 0.51 -0.54
CA LEU A 9 5.03 0.12 -0.29
C LEU A 9 4.07 0.95 -1.11
N ARG A 10 2.97 0.33 -1.53
CA ARG A 10 1.81 1.06 -2.04
C ARG A 10 1.06 1.65 -0.86
N THR A 11 0.77 2.94 -0.94
CA THR A 11 0.07 3.69 0.09
C THR A 11 -1.26 4.14 -0.46
N SER A 12 -2.36 3.88 0.27
CA SER A 12 -3.68 4.36 -0.16
C SER A 12 -3.70 5.89 -0.32
N LEU A 13 -4.46 6.43 -1.27
CA LEU A 13 -4.52 7.88 -1.51
C LEU A 13 -4.81 8.69 -0.23
N ALA A 14 -5.76 8.22 0.59
CA ALA A 14 -6.09 8.87 1.85
C ALA A 14 -4.92 8.88 2.85
N ALA A 15 -4.15 7.79 2.92
CA ALA A 15 -2.93 7.74 3.73
C ALA A 15 -1.85 8.67 3.17
N ALA A 16 -1.66 8.70 1.85
CA ALA A 16 -0.72 9.61 1.20
C ALA A 16 -1.06 11.09 1.47
N MET A 17 -2.35 11.44 1.51
CA MET A 17 -2.80 12.77 1.91
C MET A 17 -2.54 13.04 3.39
N THR A 18 -2.86 12.08 4.25
CA THR A 18 -2.68 12.22 5.71
C THR A 18 -1.21 12.39 6.10
N LEU A 19 -0.31 11.71 5.39
CA LEU A 19 1.15 11.76 5.59
C LEU A 19 1.83 12.88 4.79
N GLY A 20 1.08 13.74 4.10
CA GLY A 20 1.62 14.90 3.39
C GLY A 20 2.34 14.60 2.06
N PHE A 21 2.26 13.38 1.54
CA PHE A 21 2.83 13.03 0.22
C PHE A 21 1.99 13.52 -0.97
N LYS A 22 0.68 13.68 -0.76
CA LYS A 22 -0.26 14.14 -1.79
C LYS A 22 -1.12 15.26 -1.23
N ASN A 23 -1.33 16.29 -2.03
CA ASN A 23 -2.27 17.36 -1.70
C ASN A 23 -3.71 16.84 -1.81
N GLY A 24 -4.57 17.30 -0.92
CA GLY A 24 -6.01 17.01 -0.94
C GLY A 24 -6.69 17.43 0.35
N ARG A 25 -8.01 17.31 0.39
CA ARG A 25 -8.81 17.58 1.59
C ARG A 25 -9.83 16.46 1.80
N PHE A 26 -10.05 16.10 3.05
CA PHE A 26 -11.15 15.23 3.42
C PHE A 26 -12.44 16.05 3.54
N TYR A 27 -13.55 15.46 3.11
CA TYR A 27 -14.86 16.08 3.24
C TYR A 27 -15.20 16.31 4.72
N ARG A 28 -15.66 17.51 5.08
CA ARG A 28 -16.04 17.92 6.44
C ARG A 28 -14.94 17.73 7.49
N ASP A 29 -13.68 18.00 7.14
CA ASP A 29 -12.51 17.84 8.02
C ASP A 29 -12.41 16.44 8.66
N ALA A 30 -12.87 15.41 7.94
CA ALA A 30 -12.69 14.03 8.38
C ALA A 30 -11.19 13.70 8.46
N LYS A 31 -10.79 12.95 9.49
CA LYS A 31 -9.38 12.60 9.72
C LYS A 31 -9.21 11.09 9.62
N LEU A 32 -8.25 10.67 8.81
CA LEU A 32 -7.84 9.28 8.73
C LEU A 32 -6.87 8.99 9.88
N SER A 33 -7.23 8.08 10.78
CA SER A 33 -6.37 7.61 11.87
C SER A 33 -5.67 6.29 11.57
N CYS A 34 -6.00 5.63 10.46
CA CYS A 34 -5.42 4.37 10.05
C CYS A 34 -4.70 4.48 8.71
N ILE A 35 -3.41 4.18 8.69
CA ILE A 35 -2.60 4.15 7.48
C ILE A 35 -2.73 2.78 6.81
N ASN A 36 -3.25 2.74 5.58
CA ASN A 36 -3.35 1.52 4.79
C ASN A 36 -2.18 1.44 3.80
N LEU A 37 -1.36 0.40 3.97
CA LEU A 37 -0.21 0.05 3.15
C LEU A 37 -0.45 -1.31 2.48
N LEU A 38 0.18 -1.53 1.33
CA LEU A 38 0.08 -2.77 0.57
C LEU A 38 1.45 -3.13 0.00
N LEU A 39 1.86 -4.39 0.22
CA LEU A 39 3.05 -4.94 -0.41
C LEU A 39 2.95 -4.90 -1.93
N THR A 40 4.06 -4.60 -2.59
CA THR A 40 4.10 -4.42 -4.04
C THR A 40 5.24 -5.20 -4.67
N TYR A 41 4.89 -5.95 -5.72
CA TYR A 41 5.79 -6.85 -6.42
C TYR A 41 5.53 -6.76 -7.92
N ASN A 42 6.59 -6.69 -8.72
CA ASN A 42 6.50 -6.71 -10.18
C ASN A 42 5.99 -8.06 -10.69
N SER A 43 6.31 -9.15 -9.98
CA SER A 43 5.78 -10.49 -10.26
C SER A 43 4.28 -10.63 -9.96
N GLY A 44 3.68 -9.65 -9.27
CA GLY A 44 2.26 -9.61 -8.97
C GLY A 44 1.78 -10.64 -7.98
N CYS A 45 0.47 -10.92 -8.04
CA CYS A 45 -0.23 -11.88 -7.19
C CYS A 45 -0.28 -13.25 -7.85
N ALA A 46 0.14 -14.28 -7.12
CA ALA A 46 0.02 -15.68 -7.54
C ALA A 46 -1.38 -16.28 -7.31
N GLY A 47 -2.26 -15.55 -6.63
CA GLY A 47 -3.62 -15.97 -6.34
C GLY A 47 -4.53 -15.98 -7.57
N ASN A 48 -5.49 -16.89 -7.59
CA ASN A 48 -6.46 -17.07 -8.67
C ASN A 48 -7.92 -16.88 -8.22
N CYS A 49 -8.15 -16.18 -7.11
CA CYS A 49 -9.45 -16.01 -6.49
C CYS A 49 -10.49 -15.48 -7.51
N GLY A 50 -11.63 -16.15 -7.64
CA GLY A 50 -12.63 -15.86 -8.69
C GLY A 50 -13.20 -14.43 -8.65
N TYR A 51 -13.30 -13.85 -7.45
CA TYR A 51 -13.81 -12.48 -7.26
C TYR A 51 -12.74 -11.39 -7.41
N CYS A 52 -11.45 -11.75 -7.40
CA CYS A 52 -10.38 -10.77 -7.21
C CYS A 52 -9.98 -10.10 -8.53
N GLY A 53 -9.92 -8.77 -8.54
CA GLY A 53 -9.40 -7.98 -9.66
C GLY A 53 -7.92 -8.23 -9.97
N LEU A 54 -7.16 -8.79 -9.02
CA LEU A 54 -5.74 -9.14 -9.16
C LEU A 54 -5.51 -10.60 -9.58
N SER A 55 -6.57 -11.36 -9.85
CA SER A 55 -6.45 -12.78 -10.19
C SER A 55 -5.49 -13.01 -11.35
N MET A 56 -4.59 -13.99 -11.20
CA MET A 56 -3.60 -14.34 -12.21
C MET A 56 -4.24 -14.67 -13.56
N ARG A 57 -5.43 -15.28 -13.57
CA ARG A 57 -6.16 -15.66 -14.80
C ARG A 57 -6.81 -14.50 -15.56
N ARG A 58 -6.90 -13.30 -14.97
CA ARG A 58 -7.41 -12.13 -15.70
C ARG A 58 -6.46 -11.76 -16.84
N PRO A 59 -6.96 -11.27 -17.99
CA PRO A 59 -6.09 -10.76 -19.06
C PRO A 59 -5.31 -9.51 -18.62
N GLY A 60 -4.27 -9.15 -19.36
CA GLY A 60 -3.45 -7.95 -19.12
C GLY A 60 -2.25 -8.16 -18.18
N THR A 61 -1.42 -7.12 -18.04
CA THR A 61 -0.27 -7.16 -17.13
C THR A 61 -0.71 -6.91 -15.69
N TYR A 62 0.09 -7.31 -14.71
CA TYR A 62 -0.25 -7.07 -13.30
C TYR A 62 -0.43 -5.59 -12.98
N LYS A 63 0.30 -4.69 -13.65
CA LYS A 63 0.18 -3.24 -13.45
C LYS A 63 -1.20 -2.72 -13.85
N ASP A 64 -1.82 -3.35 -14.84
CA ASP A 64 -3.13 -2.97 -15.37
C ASP A 64 -4.28 -3.63 -14.58
N LYS A 65 -3.97 -4.64 -13.76
CA LYS A 65 -4.93 -5.35 -12.93
C LYS A 65 -5.13 -4.62 -11.61
N SER A 66 -6.32 -4.08 -11.41
CA SER A 66 -6.75 -3.55 -10.12
C SER A 66 -8.28 -3.47 -10.07
N PHE A 67 -8.88 -3.78 -8.93
CA PHE A 67 -10.27 -3.41 -8.65
C PHE A 67 -10.37 -2.02 -8.02
N ILE A 68 -9.25 -1.48 -7.56
CA ILE A 68 -9.18 -0.20 -6.89
C ILE A 68 -9.13 0.89 -7.96
N ARG A 69 -10.15 1.76 -7.97
CA ARG A 69 -10.32 2.87 -8.92
C ARG A 69 -9.67 4.17 -8.46
N VAL A 70 -9.03 4.16 -7.31
CA VAL A 70 -8.27 5.30 -6.76
C VAL A 70 -6.79 4.98 -6.77
N GLU A 71 -5.95 6.02 -6.82
CA GLU A 71 -4.50 5.83 -6.82
C GLU A 71 -4.02 5.15 -5.53
N TRP A 72 -3.04 4.26 -5.71
CA TRP A 72 -2.23 3.69 -4.63
C TRP A 72 -0.76 3.92 -4.98
N PRO A 73 -0.27 5.17 -4.82
CA PRO A 73 1.11 5.53 -5.14
C PRO A 73 2.12 4.73 -4.32
N VAL A 74 3.34 4.62 -4.86
CA VAL A 74 4.44 3.86 -4.25
C VAL A 74 5.48 4.80 -3.66
N TYR A 75 5.75 4.67 -2.37
CA TYR A 75 6.76 5.43 -1.64
C TYR A 75 7.76 4.51 -0.95
N LYS A 76 8.93 5.04 -0.58
CA LYS A 76 9.93 4.30 0.22
C LYS A 76 9.37 4.09 1.63
N LEU A 77 9.66 2.92 2.20
CA LEU A 77 9.28 2.59 3.57
C LEU A 77 9.85 3.61 4.56
N THR A 78 11.11 4.01 4.41
CA THR A 78 11.78 4.99 5.27
C THR A 78 10.99 6.30 5.35
N ASP A 79 10.59 6.84 4.19
CA ASP A 79 9.87 8.10 4.10
C ASP A 79 8.47 7.96 4.72
N ILE A 80 7.81 6.81 4.51
CA ILE A 80 6.50 6.52 5.13
C ILE A 80 6.65 6.51 6.66
N MET A 81 7.67 5.84 7.19
CA MET A 81 7.89 5.73 8.64
C MET A 81 8.22 7.09 9.27
N GLU A 82 9.02 7.92 8.60
CA GLU A 82 9.29 9.29 9.01
C GLU A 82 8.00 10.13 9.08
N ARG A 83 7.16 10.08 8.04
CA ARG A 83 5.87 10.81 8.08
C ARG A 83 4.92 10.29 9.14
N ILE A 84 4.94 8.99 9.44
CA ILE A 84 4.12 8.41 10.52
C ILE A 84 4.61 8.90 11.89
N SER A 85 5.92 8.93 12.12
CA SER A 85 6.48 9.39 13.41
C SER A 85 6.21 10.88 13.65
N GLU A 86 6.18 11.70 12.60
CA GLU A 86 5.76 13.11 12.65
C GLU A 86 4.27 13.30 12.98
N ASN A 87 3.43 12.26 12.81
CA ASN A 87 1.96 12.34 12.93
C ASN A 87 1.38 11.36 13.97
N VAL A 88 2.13 11.02 15.03
CA VAL A 88 1.72 10.08 16.09
C VAL A 88 0.48 10.51 16.89
N ASP A 89 0.22 11.81 16.94
CA ASP A 89 -0.99 12.39 17.52
C ASP A 89 -2.25 11.98 16.74
N ARG A 90 -2.12 11.79 15.42
CA ARG A 90 -3.22 11.46 14.50
C ARG A 90 -3.28 9.99 14.12
N VAL A 91 -2.14 9.37 13.81
CA VAL A 91 -2.05 7.98 13.37
C VAL A 91 -2.14 7.06 14.57
N LYS A 92 -3.14 6.18 14.58
CA LYS A 92 -3.42 5.23 15.67
C LYS A 92 -3.19 3.78 15.27
N ARG A 93 -3.20 3.49 13.98
CA ARG A 93 -3.09 2.12 13.47
C ARG A 93 -2.45 2.10 12.08
N ILE A 94 -1.73 1.02 11.80
CA ILE A 94 -1.23 0.70 10.46
C ILE A 94 -1.86 -0.62 10.03
N CYS A 95 -2.40 -0.66 8.81
CA CYS A 95 -2.84 -1.88 8.14
C CYS A 95 -1.85 -2.20 7.03
N LEU A 96 -1.14 -3.31 7.17
CA LEU A 96 -0.26 -3.83 6.13
C LEU A 96 -0.96 -4.98 5.41
N SER A 97 -1.38 -4.73 4.17
CA SER A 97 -2.03 -5.72 3.31
C SER A 97 -1.01 -6.46 2.46
N MET A 98 -1.27 -7.74 2.20
CA MET A 98 -0.41 -8.60 1.41
C MET A 98 -1.17 -9.15 0.19
N ILE A 99 -0.42 -9.41 -0.89
CA ILE A 99 -0.89 -10.28 -1.98
C ILE A 99 -0.25 -11.66 -1.84
N THR A 100 -0.81 -12.67 -2.49
CA THR A 100 -0.20 -14.01 -2.54
C THR A 100 1.12 -13.94 -3.31
N ASN A 101 2.24 -13.88 -2.60
CA ASN A 101 3.58 -13.85 -3.17
C ASN A 101 4.56 -14.59 -2.24
N LYS A 102 5.52 -15.32 -2.80
CA LYS A 102 6.50 -16.10 -2.02
C LYS A 102 7.29 -15.24 -1.03
N ARG A 103 7.53 -13.96 -1.36
CA ARG A 103 8.27 -13.02 -0.51
C ARG A 103 7.41 -12.34 0.56
N ALA A 104 6.08 -12.32 0.41
CA ALA A 104 5.18 -11.53 1.25
C ALA A 104 5.36 -11.75 2.75
N ARG A 105 5.52 -13.01 3.19
CA ARG A 105 5.75 -13.33 4.59
C ARG A 105 7.07 -12.74 5.11
N LYS A 106 8.17 -12.93 4.37
CA LYS A 106 9.50 -12.46 4.77
C LYS A 106 9.50 -10.93 4.86
N ASP A 107 9.00 -10.27 3.82
CA ASP A 107 9.01 -8.81 3.74
C ASP A 107 8.11 -8.18 4.81
N THR A 108 6.95 -8.79 5.10
CA THR A 108 6.09 -8.34 6.22
C THR A 108 6.83 -8.39 7.55
N LEU A 109 7.51 -9.50 7.85
CA LEU A 109 8.30 -9.65 9.07
C LEU A 109 9.47 -8.67 9.13
N GLU A 110 10.00 -8.24 8.00
CA GLU A 110 11.06 -7.22 7.95
C GLU A 110 10.51 -5.82 8.23
N ILE A 111 9.34 -5.49 7.66
CA ILE A 111 8.67 -4.19 7.83
C ILE A 111 8.18 -4.00 9.27
N THR A 112 7.76 -5.07 9.96
CA THR A 112 7.15 -4.98 11.30
C THR A 112 8.12 -5.23 12.46
N LYS A 113 9.43 -5.19 12.20
CA LYS A 113 10.45 -5.18 13.25
C LYS A 113 10.59 -3.78 13.84
#